data_AF-A0A2D6KEQ2-F1
#
_entry.id   AF-A0A2D6KEQ2-F1
#
_cell.length_a   1.000
_cell.length_b   1.000
_cell.length_c   1.000
_cell.angle_alpha   90.00
_cell.angle_beta   90.00
_cell.angle_gamma   90.00
#
_symmetry.space_group_name_H-M   'P 1'
#
loop_
_entity.id
_entity.type
_entity.pdbx_description
1 polymer ?
#
loop_
_entity_poly.entity_id
_entity_poly.type
_entity_poly.pdbx_seq_one_letter_code
_entity_poly.pdbx_strand_id
1 'polypeptide(L)'
;MTNKANKPNNGENKPNKSKATTIKIYGETKSRLDKLKEHSKESYDEVLRKIFFIFNSLRKDSEKAQRVLKKIDRGAKRRKVY
;
A
#
# COMPACT_ATOMS: atom_id res chain seq x y z
N MET A 1 5.97 -5.51 -50.73
CA MET A 1 6.12 -4.56 -49.61
C MET A 1 4.87 -4.61 -48.75
N THR A 2 4.88 -5.29 -47.61
CA THR A 2 3.83 -5.16 -46.59
C THR A 2 4.48 -5.28 -45.21
N ASN A 3 4.77 -4.14 -44.60
CA ASN A 3 5.25 -4.03 -43.24
C ASN A 3 4.11 -4.42 -42.29
N LYS A 4 4.20 -5.61 -41.67
CA LYS A 4 3.39 -5.92 -40.48
C LYS A 4 3.89 -5.03 -39.34
N ALA A 5 3.11 -3.99 -39.04
CA ALA A 5 3.32 -3.16 -37.86
C ALA A 5 3.31 -4.04 -36.60
N ASN A 6 4.46 -4.10 -35.93
CA ASN A 6 4.60 -4.75 -34.64
C ASN A 6 3.83 -3.91 -33.62
N LYS A 7 2.70 -4.42 -33.11
CA LYS A 7 1.98 -3.78 -31.99
C LYS A 7 2.92 -3.75 -30.78
N PRO A 8 3.00 -2.63 -30.03
CA PRO A 8 3.72 -2.63 -28.77
C PRO A 8 3.00 -3.58 -27.82
N ASN A 9 3.69 -4.67 -27.44
CA ASN A 9 3.32 -5.51 -26.31
C ASN A 9 3.46 -4.67 -25.04
N ASN A 10 2.43 -3.88 -24.76
CA ASN A 10 2.27 -3.26 -23.46
C ASN A 10 1.79 -4.36 -22.52
N GLY A 11 2.73 -5.23 -22.13
CA GLY A 11 2.52 -6.26 -21.15
C GLY A 11 2.14 -5.60 -19.85
N GLU A 12 0.84 -5.55 -19.58
CA GLU A 12 0.32 -5.27 -18.25
C GLU A 12 1.04 -6.21 -17.29
N ASN A 13 1.98 -5.67 -16.51
CA ASN A 13 2.58 -6.35 -15.37
C ASN A 13 1.46 -6.57 -14.33
N LYS A 14 0.59 -7.56 -14.58
CA LYS A 14 -0.34 -8.05 -13.57
C LYS A 14 0.52 -8.66 -12.48
N PRO A 15 0.57 -8.09 -11.26
CA PRO A 15 1.31 -8.70 -10.19
C PRO A 15 0.76 -10.10 -9.97
N ASN A 16 1.63 -11.09 -10.14
CA ASN A 16 1.31 -12.50 -10.04
C ASN A 16 0.75 -12.77 -8.63
N LYS A 17 -0.58 -12.85 -8.51
CA LYS A 17 -1.33 -12.77 -7.25
C LYS A 17 -1.27 -14.07 -6.43
N SER A 18 -0.29 -14.94 -6.69
CA SER A 18 -0.43 -16.37 -6.42
C SER A 18 0.60 -17.00 -5.49
N LYS A 19 1.64 -16.28 -5.03
CA LYS A 19 2.60 -16.84 -4.06
C LYS A 19 2.89 -15.86 -2.92
N ALA A 20 2.47 -16.25 -1.72
CA ALA A 20 2.89 -15.59 -0.49
C ALA A 20 4.40 -15.80 -0.31
N THR A 21 5.11 -14.75 0.10
CA THR A 21 6.53 -14.79 0.43
C THR A 21 6.70 -14.50 1.91
N THR A 22 7.81 -14.94 2.50
CA THR A 22 8.12 -14.69 3.91
C THR A 22 9.15 -13.58 4.01
N ILE A 23 8.86 -12.59 4.85
CA ILE A 23 9.82 -11.55 5.23
C ILE A 23 10.15 -11.69 6.71
N LYS A 24 11.44 -11.64 7.06
CA LYS A 24 11.87 -11.55 8.45
C LYS A 24 11.83 -10.08 8.87
N ILE A 25 11.16 -9.80 10.00
CA ILE A 25 11.10 -8.48 10.61
C ILE A 25 11.36 -8.61 12.11
N TYR A 26 11.91 -7.58 12.73
CA TYR A 26 12.10 -7.52 14.18
C TYR A 26 10.76 -7.33 14.91
N GLY A 27 10.72 -7.75 16.18
CA GLY A 27 9.51 -7.70 17.00
C GLY A 27 8.94 -6.30 17.16
N GLU A 28 9.79 -5.27 17.25
CA GLU A 28 9.36 -3.88 17.30
C GLU A 28 8.60 -3.47 16.01
N THR A 29 9.15 -3.79 14.84
CA THR A 29 8.50 -3.53 13.54
C THR A 29 7.17 -4.28 13.43
N LYS A 30 7.12 -5.53 13.88
CA LYS A 30 5.87 -6.32 13.93
C LYS A 30 4.83 -5.63 14.82
N SER A 31 5.21 -5.19 16.02
CA SER A 31 4.30 -4.50 16.96
C SER A 31 3.74 -3.20 16.36
N ARG A 32 4.56 -2.47 15.60
CA ARG A 32 4.11 -1.28 14.87
C ARG A 32 3.10 -1.64 13.78
N LEU A 33 3.36 -2.69 12.99
CA LEU A 33 2.41 -3.18 11.98
C LEU A 33 1.10 -3.65 12.60
N ASP A 34 1.16 -4.32 13.75
CA ASP A 34 -0.03 -4.78 14.49
C ASP A 34 -0.94 -3.60 14.90
N LYS A 35 -0.36 -2.48 15.32
CA LYS A 35 -1.09 -1.25 15.67
C LYS A 35 -1.70 -0.53 14.46
N LEU A 36 -1.22 -0.81 13.25
CA LEU A 36 -1.73 -0.21 12.01
C LEU A 36 -2.92 -0.98 11.42
N LYS A 37 -3.21 -2.18 11.95
CA LYS A 37 -4.38 -2.96 11.57
C LYS A 37 -5.66 -2.26 12.00
N GLU A 38 -6.65 -2.21 11.11
CA GLU A 38 -7.98 -1.68 11.41
C GLU A 38 -8.84 -2.71 12.17
N HIS A 39 -8.62 -3.99 11.89
CA HIS A 39 -9.25 -5.10 12.60
C HIS A 39 -8.27 -6.26 12.79
N SER A 40 -8.52 -7.09 13.80
CA SER A 40 -7.64 -8.21 14.19
C SER A 40 -7.37 -9.20 13.04
N LYS A 41 -8.33 -9.37 12.13
CA LYS A 41 -8.23 -10.28 10.97
C LYS A 41 -7.48 -9.71 9.76
N GLU A 42 -7.06 -8.43 9.78
CA GLU A 42 -6.39 -7.82 8.63
C GLU A 42 -5.01 -8.45 8.40
N SER A 43 -4.67 -8.78 7.17
CA SER A 43 -3.38 -9.36 6.84
C SER A 43 -2.28 -8.29 6.80
N TYR A 44 -1.02 -8.69 7.04
CA TYR A 44 0.10 -7.75 6.88
C TYR A 44 0.25 -7.26 5.45
N ASP A 45 -0.11 -8.08 4.45
CA ASP A 45 -0.08 -7.68 3.04
C ASP A 45 -1.09 -6.55 2.75
N GLU A 46 -2.29 -6.61 3.31
CA GLU A 46 -3.27 -5.52 3.22
C GLU A 46 -2.77 -4.23 3.89
N VAL A 47 -2.22 -4.35 5.11
CA VAL A 47 -1.62 -3.20 5.82
C VAL A 47 -0.49 -2.57 4.99
N LEU A 48 0.42 -3.39 4.47
CA LEU A 48 1.55 -2.92 3.66
C LEU A 48 1.08 -2.30 2.35
N ARG A 49 0.06 -2.84 1.68
CA ARG A 49 -0.52 -2.21 0.48
C ARG A 49 -1.10 -0.83 0.77
N LYS A 50 -1.79 -0.64 1.90
CA LYS A 50 -2.27 0.69 2.31
C LYS A 50 -1.12 1.66 2.52
N ILE A 51 -0.05 1.22 3.19
CA ILE A 51 1.16 2.03 3.40
C ILE A 51 1.79 2.42 2.06
N PHE A 52 1.97 1.46 1.14
CA PHE A 52 2.53 1.73 -0.18
C PHE A 52 1.64 2.66 -1.01
N PHE A 53 0.32 2.54 -0.91
CA PHE A 53 -0.60 3.46 -1.57
C PHE A 53 -0.40 4.91 -1.10
N ILE A 54 -0.23 5.11 0.21
CA ILE A 54 0.05 6.44 0.78
C ILE A 54 1.40 6.96 0.29
N PHE A 55 2.46 6.13 0.33
CA PHE A 55 3.79 6.51 -0.15
C PHE A 55 3.82 6.83 -1.64
N ASN A 56 3.10 6.07 -2.46
CA ASN A 56 3.00 6.35 -3.89
C ASN A 56 2.19 7.62 -4.16
N SER A 57 1.23 7.94 -3.30
CA SER A 57 0.49 9.22 -3.38
C SER A 57 1.41 10.40 -3.03
N LEU A 58 2.27 10.25 -2.01
CA LEU A 58 3.30 11.25 -1.63
C LEU A 58 4.28 11.54 -2.77
N ARG A 59 4.71 10.50 -3.49
CA ARG A 59 5.68 10.65 -4.60
C ARG A 59 5.11 11.35 -5.83
N LYS A 60 3.80 11.24 -6.07
CA LYS A 60 3.14 11.82 -7.27
C LYS A 60 2.70 13.26 -7.05
N ASP A 61 2.25 13.59 -5.84
CA ASP A 61 1.72 14.91 -5.51
C ASP A 61 1.77 15.10 -3.98
N SER A 62 2.67 15.99 -3.54
CA SER A 62 2.89 16.30 -2.13
C SER A 62 1.64 16.88 -1.46
N GLU A 63 0.81 17.64 -2.16
CA GLU A 63 -0.42 18.20 -1.59
C GLU A 63 -1.48 17.13 -1.36
N LYS A 64 -1.72 16.29 -2.37
CA LYS A 64 -2.68 15.17 -2.27
C LYS A 64 -2.34 14.29 -1.09
N ALA A 65 -1.06 14.08 -0.86
CA ALA A 65 -0.59 13.19 0.18
C ALA A 65 -0.64 13.81 1.58
N GLN A 66 -0.41 15.12 1.70
CA GLN A 66 -0.74 15.87 2.93
C GLN A 66 -2.23 15.75 3.28
N ARG A 67 -3.13 15.81 2.29
CA ARG A 67 -4.59 15.61 2.54
C ARG A 67 -4.90 14.20 3.01
N VAL A 68 -4.28 13.17 2.43
CA VAL A 68 -4.45 11.77 2.83
C VAL A 68 -3.94 11.54 4.25
N LEU A 69 -2.75 12.05 4.60
CA LEU A 69 -2.20 11.99 5.95
C LEU A 69 -3.12 12.65 6.98
N LYS A 70 -3.64 13.85 6.69
CA LYS A 70 -4.61 14.53 7.57
C LYS A 70 -5.90 13.74 7.76
N LYS A 71 -6.40 13.03 6.74
CA LYS A 71 -7.58 12.16 6.88
C LYS A 71 -7.32 10.96 7.78
N ILE A 72 -6.15 10.33 7.64
CA ILE A 72 -5.73 9.21 8.49
C ILE A 72 -5.56 9.66 9.94
N ASP A 73 -4.90 10.79 10.18
CA ASP A 73 -4.71 11.36 11.52
C ASP A 73 -6.05 11.70 12.20
N ARG A 74 -7.00 12.30 11.46
CA ARG A 74 -8.37 12.56 11.96
C ARG A 74 -9.15 11.27 12.27
N GLY A 75 -8.94 10.21 11.49
CA GLY A 75 -9.52 8.88 11.78
C GLY A 75 -8.91 8.23 13.02
N ALA A 76 -7.58 8.35 13.19
CA ALA A 76 -6.86 7.83 14.33
C ALA A 76 -7.19 8.56 15.64
N LYS A 77 -7.31 9.89 15.61
CA LYS A 77 -7.70 10.72 16.76
C LYS A 77 -9.12 10.40 17.25
N ARG A 78 -10.07 10.15 16.33
CA ARG A 78 -11.43 9.72 16.67
C ARG A 78 -11.50 8.34 17.36
N ARG A 79 -10.50 7.48 17.13
CA ARG A 79 -10.39 6.17 17.78
C ARG A 79 -9.66 6.21 19.13
N LYS A 80 -9.03 7.34 19.48
CA LYS A 80 -8.44 7.62 20.80
C LYS A 80 -9.27 8.66 21.57
N VAL A 81 -10.59 8.57 21.47
CA VAL A 81 -11.47 9.22 22.45
C VAL A 81 -11.53 8.29 23.66
N TYR A 82 -11.28 8.86 24.84
CA TYR A 82 -11.27 8.22 26.16
C TYR A 82 -12.42 7.23 26.38
#